data_AF-A0A2V5PWL0-F1
#
_entry.id   AF-A0A2V5PWL0-F1
#
_cell.length_a   1.000
_cell.length_b   1.000
_cell.length_c   1.000
_cell.angle_alpha   90.00
_cell.angle_beta   90.00
_cell.angle_gamma   90.00
#
_symmetry.space_group_name_H-M   'P 1'
#
loop_
_entity.id
_entity.type
_entity.pdbx_description
1 polymer ?
#
loop_
_entity_poly.entity_id
_entity_poly.type
_entity_poly.pdbx_seq_one_letter_code
_entity_poly.pdbx_strand_id
1 'polypeptide(L)'
;MNFSKVIAAQSAYSTHFTVPVVGALIGIVILFFGRKLFWLCVAAVGFLAGIELAPHLVTEPSALLELAVALVLGVLGALLAFLLQKIAVAVVGFLAGGKLASAIAAAFFVHYSQYSTIIFVVGGLIGAMLLLFLFDWALIVVSSFIGAHMIHNAIVLPPSGSTIVFLGLAIVGMVVQAASLRRG
;
A
#
# COMPACT_ATOMS: atom_id res chain seq x y z
N MET A 1 16.77 3.21 -50.27
CA MET A 1 16.07 3.76 -49.07
C MET A 1 15.84 2.57 -48.13
N ASN A 2 16.58 2.50 -47.02
CA ASN A 2 16.79 1.26 -46.27
C ASN A 2 15.59 0.88 -45.38
N PHE A 3 14.93 -0.24 -45.68
CA PHE A 3 13.84 -0.85 -44.90
C PHE A 3 14.20 -1.05 -43.42
N SER A 4 15.46 -1.36 -43.10
CA SER A 4 15.93 -1.51 -41.71
C SER A 4 15.85 -0.22 -40.88
N LYS A 5 15.97 0.97 -41.50
CA LYS A 5 15.80 2.25 -40.79
C LYS A 5 14.33 2.54 -40.46
N VAL A 6 13.41 2.09 -41.31
CA VAL A 6 11.96 2.27 -41.09
C VAL A 6 11.49 1.36 -39.95
N ILE A 7 11.95 0.11 -39.89
CA ILE A 7 11.61 -0.82 -38.81
C ILE A 7 12.22 -0.38 -37.46
N ALA A 8 13.46 0.12 -37.46
CA ALA A 8 14.09 0.66 -36.26
C ALA A 8 13.40 1.94 -35.75
N ALA A 9 12.97 2.84 -36.65
CA ALA A 9 12.21 4.03 -36.28
C ALA A 9 10.81 3.68 -35.73
N GLN A 10 10.16 2.66 -36.29
CA GLN A 10 8.83 2.22 -35.84
C GLN A 10 8.86 1.49 -34.48
N SER A 11 9.91 0.71 -34.20
CA SER A 11 10.17 0.08 -32.90
C SER A 11 10.48 1.12 -31.80
N ALA A 12 11.22 2.18 -32.13
CA ALA A 12 11.50 3.29 -31.22
C ALA A 12 10.25 4.12 -30.89
N TYR A 13 9.37 4.34 -31.88
CA TYR A 13 8.12 5.08 -31.66
C TYR A 13 7.13 4.31 -30.76
N SER A 14 7.00 3.00 -30.97
CA SER A 14 6.09 2.16 -30.20
C SER A 14 6.53 1.96 -28.74
N THR A 15 7.84 1.93 -28.47
CA THR A 15 8.39 1.90 -27.10
C THR A 15 8.22 3.23 -26.36
N HIS A 16 8.28 4.37 -27.06
CA HIS A 16 8.18 5.70 -26.46
C HIS A 16 6.78 6.07 -25.96
N PHE A 17 5.71 5.46 -26.50
CA PHE A 17 4.33 5.67 -26.01
C PHE A 17 3.86 4.56 -25.06
N THR A 18 4.31 3.33 -25.25
CA THR A 18 3.85 2.19 -24.43
C THR A 18 4.35 2.28 -23.00
N VAL A 19 5.63 2.56 -22.79
CA VAL A 19 6.24 2.64 -21.45
C VAL A 19 5.57 3.72 -20.56
N PRO A 20 5.33 4.96 -21.05
CA PRO A 20 4.69 5.97 -20.23
C PRO A 20 3.18 5.77 -20.04
N VAL A 21 2.46 5.22 -21.02
CA VAL A 21 1.03 4.90 -20.87
C VAL A 21 0.83 3.75 -19.88
N VAL A 22 1.71 2.74 -19.90
CA VAL A 22 1.71 1.66 -18.91
C VAL A 22 2.07 2.20 -17.53
N GLY A 23 3.07 3.10 -17.42
CA GLY A 23 3.41 3.78 -16.17
C GLY A 23 2.27 4.64 -15.62
N ALA A 24 1.51 5.32 -16.48
CA ALA A 24 0.35 6.10 -16.08
C ALA A 24 -0.83 5.24 -15.63
N LEU A 25 -1.10 4.11 -16.31
CA LEU A 25 -2.12 3.15 -15.90
C LEU A 25 -1.78 2.47 -14.58
N ILE A 26 -0.52 2.04 -14.40
CA ILE A 26 -0.03 1.47 -13.15
C ILE A 26 -0.06 2.53 -12.04
N GLY A 27 0.30 3.78 -12.34
CA GLY A 27 0.20 4.91 -11.44
C GLY A 27 -1.24 5.19 -11.00
N ILE A 28 -2.21 5.18 -11.91
CA ILE A 28 -3.64 5.32 -11.62
C ILE A 28 -4.14 4.16 -10.76
N VAL A 29 -3.76 2.93 -11.10
CA VAL A 29 -4.12 1.75 -10.31
C VAL A 29 -3.55 1.88 -8.90
N ILE A 30 -2.26 2.20 -8.73
CA ILE A 30 -1.63 2.39 -7.42
C ILE A 30 -2.24 3.57 -6.66
N LEU A 31 -2.62 4.63 -7.35
CA LEU A 31 -3.25 5.83 -6.80
C LEU A 31 -4.72 5.63 -6.46
N PHE A 32 -5.38 4.57 -6.95
CA PHE A 32 -6.71 4.16 -6.46
C PHE A 32 -6.65 2.99 -5.47
N PHE A 33 -5.63 2.13 -5.58
CA PHE A 33 -5.47 0.90 -4.82
C PHE A 33 -4.38 0.97 -3.73
N GLY A 34 -3.89 2.16 -3.34
CA GLY A 34 -2.84 2.29 -2.32
C GLY A 34 -3.09 1.48 -1.03
N ARG A 35 -4.31 1.55 -0.49
CA ARG A 35 -4.76 0.74 0.66
C ARG A 35 -4.88 -0.76 0.33
N LYS A 36 -5.20 -1.09 -0.92
CA LYS A 36 -5.41 -2.45 -1.43
C LYS A 36 -4.12 -3.13 -1.90
N LEU A 37 -2.99 -2.41 -1.98
CA LEU A 37 -1.72 -2.99 -2.44
C LEU A 37 -1.15 -3.96 -1.40
N PHE A 38 -1.34 -3.68 -0.10
CA PHE A 38 -0.99 -4.61 0.97
C PHE A 38 -1.81 -5.89 0.89
N TRP A 39 -3.12 -5.76 0.64
CA TRP A 39 -4.04 -6.87 0.40
C TRP A 39 -3.60 -7.75 -0.78
N LEU A 40 -3.19 -7.13 -1.89
CA LEU A 40 -2.70 -7.83 -3.06
C LEU A 40 -1.38 -8.58 -2.79
N CYS A 41 -0.47 -7.97 -2.02
CA CYS A 41 0.83 -8.59 -1.71
C CYS A 41 0.65 -9.85 -0.85
N VAL A 42 -0.17 -9.78 0.20
CA VAL A 42 -0.47 -10.94 1.04
C VAL A 42 -1.32 -11.98 0.28
N ALA A 43 -2.21 -11.55 -0.62
CA ALA A 43 -2.93 -12.46 -1.51
C ALA A 43 -1.98 -13.20 -2.46
N ALA A 44 -0.96 -12.52 -3.00
CA ALA A 44 0.05 -13.12 -3.85
C ALA A 44 0.90 -14.15 -3.08
N VAL A 45 1.27 -13.84 -1.83
CA VAL A 45 1.95 -14.80 -0.95
C VAL A 45 1.04 -16.00 -0.63
N GLY A 46 -0.24 -15.76 -0.33
CA GLY A 46 -1.23 -16.83 -0.13
C GLY A 46 -1.42 -17.70 -1.37
N PHE A 47 -1.46 -17.08 -2.55
CA PHE A 47 -1.53 -17.78 -3.84
C PHE A 47 -0.29 -18.62 -4.09
N LEU A 48 0.91 -18.07 -3.84
CA LEU A 48 2.17 -18.78 -3.98
C LEU A 48 2.26 -19.99 -3.03
N ALA A 49 1.88 -19.78 -1.77
CA ALA A 49 1.77 -20.85 -0.79
C ALA A 49 0.73 -21.91 -1.22
N GLY A 50 -0.38 -21.49 -1.85
CA GLY A 50 -1.38 -22.41 -2.36
C GLY A 50 -0.92 -23.23 -3.56
N ILE A 51 -0.06 -22.69 -4.43
CA ILE A 51 0.61 -23.49 -5.49
C ILE A 51 1.54 -24.53 -4.86
N GLU A 52 2.30 -24.16 -3.84
CA GLU A 52 3.27 -25.05 -3.20
C GLU A 52 2.59 -26.15 -2.37
N LEU A 53 1.46 -25.84 -1.71
CA LEU A 53 0.70 -26.79 -0.90
C LEU A 53 -0.29 -27.65 -1.72
N ALA A 54 -0.73 -27.20 -2.90
CA ALA A 54 -1.69 -27.94 -3.73
C ALA A 54 -1.29 -29.40 -4.04
N PRO A 55 -0.04 -29.71 -4.47
CA PRO A 55 0.35 -31.09 -4.74
C PRO A 55 0.55 -31.94 -3.47
N HIS A 56 0.69 -31.32 -2.29
CA HIS A 56 0.76 -32.04 -1.01
C HIS A 56 -0.62 -32.43 -0.45
N LEU A 57 -1.68 -31.71 -0.84
CA LEU A 57 -3.04 -31.95 -0.33
C LEU A 57 -3.88 -32.84 -1.26
N VAL A 58 -3.49 -33.05 -2.52
CA VAL A 58 -4.31 -33.78 -3.51
C VAL A 58 -3.48 -34.84 -4.24
N THR A 59 -3.90 -36.10 -4.11
CA THR A 59 -3.23 -37.29 -4.65
C THR A 59 -3.37 -37.47 -6.17
N GLU A 60 -4.23 -36.70 -6.85
CA GLU A 60 -4.37 -36.66 -8.32
C GLU A 60 -4.28 -35.22 -8.85
N PRO A 61 -3.11 -34.77 -9.36
CA PRO A 61 -2.91 -33.39 -9.76
C PRO A 61 -3.50 -33.13 -11.15
N SER A 62 -4.69 -32.56 -11.20
CA SER A 62 -5.16 -31.83 -12.37
C SER A 62 -4.80 -30.35 -12.22
N ALA A 63 -4.21 -29.74 -13.24
CA ALA A 63 -3.76 -28.34 -13.22
C ALA A 63 -4.87 -27.35 -12.83
N LEU A 64 -6.13 -27.69 -13.13
CA LEU A 64 -7.31 -26.92 -12.72
C LEU A 64 -7.54 -26.93 -11.20
N LEU A 65 -7.28 -28.06 -10.53
CA LEU A 65 -7.47 -28.19 -9.09
C LEU A 65 -6.35 -27.47 -8.32
N GLU A 66 -5.11 -27.52 -8.79
CA GLU A 66 -4.00 -26.75 -8.21
C GLU A 66 -4.26 -25.24 -8.30
N LEU A 67 -4.72 -24.78 -9.47
CA LEU A 67 -5.10 -23.38 -9.67
C LEU A 67 -6.27 -22.98 -8.73
N ALA A 68 -7.25 -23.86 -8.55
CA ALA A 68 -8.39 -23.61 -7.66
C ALA A 68 -7.93 -23.48 -6.20
N VAL A 69 -7.06 -24.37 -5.71
CA VAL A 69 -6.50 -24.30 -4.35
C VAL A 69 -5.66 -23.04 -4.16
N ALA A 70 -4.80 -22.71 -5.13
CA ALA A 70 -4.02 -21.48 -5.10
C ALA A 70 -4.91 -20.24 -5.05
N LEU A 71 -5.99 -20.20 -5.84
CA LEU A 71 -6.94 -19.09 -5.83
C LEU A 71 -7.66 -18.97 -4.48
N VAL A 72 -8.11 -20.08 -3.90
CA VAL A 72 -8.76 -20.08 -2.57
C VAL A 72 -7.79 -19.59 -1.49
N LEU A 73 -6.57 -20.10 -1.47
CA LEU A 73 -5.55 -19.67 -0.50
C LEU A 73 -5.13 -18.21 -0.72
N GLY A 74 -5.08 -17.75 -1.96
CA GLY A 74 -4.87 -16.33 -2.29
C GLY A 74 -5.98 -15.44 -1.74
N VAL A 75 -7.24 -15.80 -1.96
CA VAL A 75 -8.41 -15.07 -1.42
C VAL A 75 -8.42 -15.08 0.12
N LEU A 76 -8.08 -16.21 0.73
CA LEU A 76 -7.94 -16.33 2.19
C LEU A 76 -6.81 -15.45 2.72
N GLY A 77 -5.64 -15.45 2.08
CA GLY A 77 -4.52 -14.57 2.43
C GLY A 77 -4.91 -13.10 2.33
N ALA A 78 -5.66 -12.75 1.29
CA ALA A 78 -6.25 -11.43 1.11
C ALA A 78 -7.18 -11.07 2.30
N LEU A 79 -8.14 -11.93 2.64
CA LEU A 79 -9.02 -11.73 3.80
C LEU A 79 -8.22 -11.54 5.10
N LEU A 80 -7.18 -12.36 5.30
CA LEU A 80 -6.27 -12.27 6.44
C LEU A 80 -5.57 -10.92 6.51
N ALA A 81 -5.12 -10.39 5.38
CA ALA A 81 -4.42 -9.11 5.31
C ALA A 81 -5.25 -7.96 5.92
N PHE A 82 -6.57 -7.93 5.69
CA PHE A 82 -7.43 -6.91 6.26
C PHE A 82 -7.48 -6.94 7.79
N LEU A 83 -7.51 -8.14 8.37
CA LEU A 83 -7.53 -8.31 9.82
C LEU A 83 -6.14 -8.03 10.41
N LEU A 84 -5.09 -8.61 9.81
CA LEU A 84 -3.73 -8.53 10.33
C LEU A 84 -3.20 -7.10 10.29
N GLN A 85 -3.52 -6.35 9.24
CA GLN A 85 -3.10 -4.94 9.10
C GLN A 85 -3.71 -4.06 10.20
N LYS A 86 -5.03 -4.19 10.45
CA LYS A 86 -5.69 -3.44 11.54
C LYS A 86 -5.14 -3.82 12.92
N ILE A 87 -4.97 -5.11 13.20
CA ILE A 87 -4.46 -5.56 14.49
C ILE A 87 -3.00 -5.15 14.68
N ALA A 88 -2.14 -5.32 13.68
CA ALA A 88 -0.73 -4.95 13.76
C ALA A 88 -0.57 -3.45 14.04
N VAL A 89 -1.29 -2.58 13.33
CA VAL A 89 -1.25 -1.13 13.54
C VAL A 89 -1.77 -0.77 14.93
N ALA A 90 -2.87 -1.38 15.39
CA ALA A 90 -3.41 -1.15 16.73
C ALA A 90 -2.42 -1.57 17.82
N VAL A 91 -1.78 -2.74 17.69
CA VAL A 91 -0.83 -3.28 18.67
C VAL A 91 0.44 -2.42 18.70
N VAL A 92 0.99 -2.07 17.54
CA VAL A 92 2.15 -1.16 17.45
C VAL A 92 1.80 0.20 18.04
N GLY A 93 0.63 0.75 17.74
CA GLY A 93 0.15 2.01 18.31
C GLY A 93 -0.05 1.94 19.81
N PHE A 94 -0.55 0.82 20.33
CA PHE A 94 -0.70 0.59 21.76
C PHE A 94 0.64 0.54 22.49
N LEU A 95 1.58 -0.26 21.97
CA LEU A 95 2.92 -0.39 22.54
C LEU A 95 3.69 0.94 22.46
N ALA A 96 3.67 1.60 21.31
CA ALA A 96 4.36 2.87 21.10
C ALA A 96 3.74 4.00 21.91
N GLY A 97 2.40 4.12 21.93
CA GLY A 97 1.69 5.13 22.69
C GLY A 97 1.84 4.95 24.19
N GLY A 98 1.76 3.71 24.68
CA GLY A 98 1.98 3.40 26.09
C GLY A 98 3.40 3.73 26.52
N LYS A 99 4.42 3.35 25.71
CA LYS A 99 5.82 3.70 25.95
C LYS A 99 6.06 5.21 25.91
N LEU A 100 5.51 5.92 24.93
CA LEU A 100 5.66 7.37 24.81
C LEU A 100 5.02 8.10 26.00
N ALA A 101 3.77 7.75 26.34
CA ALA A 101 3.07 8.34 27.47
C ALA A 101 3.79 8.03 28.79
N SER A 102 4.32 6.81 28.94
CA SER A 102 5.12 6.43 30.10
C SER A 102 6.40 7.28 30.22
N ALA A 103 7.08 7.53 29.09
CA ALA A 103 8.30 8.35 29.06
C ALA A 103 7.99 9.82 29.39
N ILE A 104 6.92 10.38 28.83
CA ILE A 104 6.49 11.74 29.12
C ILE A 104 6.12 11.88 30.59
N ALA A 105 5.30 10.98 31.12
CA ALA A 105 4.91 11.04 32.52
C ALA A 105 6.09 10.81 33.48
N ALA A 106 7.07 9.97 33.14
CA ALA A 106 8.29 9.80 33.94
C ALA A 106 9.17 11.05 33.93
N ALA A 107 9.18 11.82 32.83
CA ALA A 107 9.93 13.06 32.72
C ALA A 107 9.31 14.23 33.54
N PHE A 108 7.98 14.24 33.70
CA PHE A 108 7.26 15.35 34.36
C PHE A 108 6.76 15.05 35.78
N PHE A 109 6.55 13.78 36.17
CA PHE A 109 5.97 13.40 37.46
C PHE A 109 6.93 12.60 38.34
N VAL A 110 7.21 13.12 39.55
CA VAL A 110 8.08 12.49 40.57
C VAL A 110 7.43 11.23 41.21
N HIS A 111 6.09 11.12 41.20
CA HIS A 111 5.33 9.98 41.77
C HIS A 111 4.87 8.95 40.72
N TYR A 112 5.71 8.70 39.72
CA TYR A 112 5.43 7.84 38.57
C TYR A 112 5.06 6.38 38.94
N SER A 113 5.62 5.87 40.04
CA SER A 113 5.56 4.45 40.43
C SER A 113 4.13 3.91 40.65
N GLN A 114 3.21 4.75 41.13
CA GLN A 114 1.87 4.29 41.53
C GLN A 114 0.84 4.28 40.39
N TYR A 115 1.05 5.07 39.33
CA TYR A 115 0.10 5.22 38.21
C TYR A 115 0.66 4.74 36.85
N SER A 116 1.88 4.20 36.83
CA SER A 116 2.58 3.74 35.61
C SER A 116 1.72 2.85 34.71
N THR A 117 0.98 1.89 35.29
CA THR A 117 0.11 0.98 34.53
C THR A 117 -1.07 1.71 33.87
N ILE A 118 -1.72 2.63 34.59
CA ILE A 118 -2.85 3.40 34.07
C ILE A 118 -2.38 4.33 32.94
N ILE A 119 -1.25 5.01 33.13
CA ILE A 119 -0.68 5.91 32.12
C ILE A 119 -0.26 5.13 30.87
N PHE A 120 0.31 3.93 31.04
CA PHE A 120 0.64 3.05 29.92
C PHE A 120 -0.61 2.59 29.15
N VAL A 121 -1.68 2.16 29.85
CA VAL A 121 -2.91 1.69 29.19
C VAL A 121 -3.63 2.83 28.48
N VAL A 122 -3.76 4.00 29.12
CA VAL A 122 -4.42 5.18 28.52
C VAL A 122 -3.59 5.69 27.35
N GLY A 123 -2.28 5.85 27.53
CA GLY A 123 -1.35 6.25 26.48
C GLY A 123 -1.33 5.26 25.32
N GLY A 124 -1.41 3.97 25.61
CA GLY A 124 -1.51 2.92 24.61
C GLY A 124 -2.83 2.98 23.85
N LEU A 125 -3.97 3.14 24.53
CA LEU A 125 -5.26 3.23 23.84
C LEU A 125 -5.32 4.46 22.92
N ILE A 126 -4.83 5.61 23.40
CA ILE A 126 -4.70 6.83 22.60
C ILE A 126 -3.77 6.59 21.42
N GLY A 127 -2.60 5.97 21.65
CA GLY A 127 -1.64 5.64 20.59
C GLY A 127 -2.19 4.67 19.55
N ALA A 128 -2.96 3.67 19.96
CA ALA A 128 -3.62 2.73 19.07
C ALA A 128 -4.67 3.44 18.19
N MET A 129 -5.53 4.26 18.80
CA MET A 129 -6.51 5.06 18.06
C MET A 129 -5.82 6.03 17.09
N LEU A 130 -4.77 6.71 17.55
CA LEU A 130 -4.03 7.67 16.74
C LEU A 130 -3.33 6.99 15.57
N LEU A 131 -2.65 5.85 15.77
CA LEU A 131 -2.01 5.12 14.67
C LEU A 131 -3.04 4.52 13.71
N LEU A 132 -4.15 3.97 14.20
CA LEU A 132 -5.22 3.46 13.34
C LEU A 132 -5.79 4.57 12.44
N PHE A 133 -6.00 5.75 13.01
CA PHE A 133 -6.42 6.92 12.25
C PHE A 133 -5.32 7.35 11.26
N LEU A 134 -4.09 7.55 11.74
CA LEU A 134 -2.99 8.08 10.94
C LEU A 134 -2.57 7.12 9.83
N PHE A 135 -2.68 5.82 10.03
CA PHE A 135 -2.32 4.80 9.04
C PHE A 135 -3.17 4.91 7.77
N ASP A 136 -4.47 5.18 7.92
CA ASP A 136 -5.38 5.38 6.80
C ASP A 136 -5.01 6.62 5.98
N TRP A 137 -4.60 7.70 6.66
CA TRP A 137 -4.09 8.92 6.02
C TRP A 137 -2.70 8.72 5.42
N ALA A 138 -1.83 7.98 6.10
CA ALA A 138 -0.48 7.69 5.63
C ALA A 138 -0.52 6.88 4.32
N LEU A 139 -1.41 5.88 4.22
CA LEU A 139 -1.62 5.13 2.99
C LEU A 139 -2.07 6.02 1.83
N ILE A 140 -2.93 7.01 2.10
CA ILE A 140 -3.39 7.99 1.09
C ILE A 140 -2.23 8.86 0.62
N VAL A 141 -1.47 9.42 1.55
CA VAL A 141 -0.32 10.30 1.23
C VAL A 141 0.74 9.53 0.46
N VAL A 142 1.14 8.35 0.94
CA VAL A 142 2.17 7.52 0.29
C VAL A 142 1.71 7.05 -1.10
N SER A 143 0.46 6.62 -1.24
CA SER A 143 -0.13 6.24 -2.53
C SER A 143 -0.17 7.40 -3.52
N SER A 144 -0.56 8.60 -3.06
CA SER A 144 -0.55 9.80 -3.88
C SER A 144 0.87 10.15 -4.34
N PHE A 145 1.85 10.06 -3.44
CA PHE A 145 3.25 10.37 -3.76
C PHE A 145 3.86 9.37 -4.76
N ILE A 146 3.63 8.07 -4.56
CA ILE A 146 4.12 7.01 -5.46
C ILE A 146 3.45 7.12 -6.84
N GLY A 147 2.12 7.31 -6.87
CA GLY A 147 1.38 7.47 -8.12
C GLY A 147 1.80 8.72 -8.90
N ALA A 148 2.00 9.84 -8.19
CA ALA A 148 2.52 11.06 -8.80
C ALA A 148 3.96 10.86 -9.33
N HIS A 149 4.82 10.12 -8.60
CA HIS A 149 6.21 9.88 -9.03
C HIS A 149 6.29 9.02 -10.29
N MET A 150 5.40 8.02 -10.45
CA MET A 150 5.31 7.24 -11.68
C MET A 150 4.83 8.07 -12.87
N ILE A 151 3.90 9.01 -12.66
CA ILE A 151 3.40 9.90 -13.73
C ILE A 151 4.47 10.91 -14.14
N HIS A 152 5.27 11.40 -13.20
CA HIS A 152 6.43 12.24 -13.48
C HIS A 152 7.46 11.54 -14.39
N ASN A 153 7.76 10.26 -14.13
CA ASN A 153 8.69 9.49 -14.97
C ASN A 153 8.09 9.08 -16.33
N ALA A 154 6.77 9.11 -16.48
CA ALA A 154 6.09 8.82 -17.74
C ALA A 154 6.04 10.05 -18.68
N ILE A 155 6.18 11.27 -18.17
CA ILE A 155 6.03 12.49 -18.97
C ILE A 155 7.38 13.20 -19.07
N VAL A 156 8.02 13.12 -20.24
CA VAL A 156 9.21 13.92 -20.56
C VAL A 156 8.77 15.37 -20.86
N LEU A 157 8.47 16.15 -19.82
CA LEU A 157 8.14 17.57 -19.92
C LEU A 157 9.32 18.45 -19.46
N PRO A 158 9.45 19.71 -19.95
CA PRO A 158 10.44 20.66 -19.47
C PRO A 158 10.34 20.88 -17.95
N PRO A 159 11.47 21.11 -17.24
CA PRO A 159 11.57 21.06 -15.77
C PRO A 159 10.56 21.91 -14.99
N SER A 160 10.06 23.00 -15.59
CA SER A 160 9.17 23.97 -14.94
C SER A 160 7.68 23.59 -14.94
N GLY A 161 7.24 22.78 -15.93
CA GLY A 161 5.83 22.39 -16.08
C GLY A 161 5.50 21.06 -15.38
N SER A 162 6.49 20.16 -15.29
CA SER A 162 6.34 18.82 -14.71
C SER A 162 5.96 18.86 -13.22
N THR A 163 6.53 19.81 -12.45
CA THR A 163 6.27 19.94 -11.01
C THR A 163 4.84 20.40 -10.71
N ILE A 164 4.28 21.26 -11.56
CA ILE A 164 2.92 21.80 -11.39
C ILE A 164 1.88 20.72 -11.68
N VAL A 165 2.10 19.90 -12.72
CA VAL A 165 1.24 18.77 -13.05
C VAL A 165 1.33 17.66 -12.00
N PHE A 166 2.54 17.37 -11.50
CA PHE A 166 2.76 16.42 -10.39
C PHE A 166 2.00 16.85 -9.13
N LEU A 167 2.14 18.12 -8.73
CA LEU A 167 1.51 18.63 -7.53
C LEU A 167 -0.02 18.69 -7.70
N GLY A 168 -0.50 19.07 -8.88
CA GLY A 168 -1.92 19.08 -9.22
C GLY A 168 -2.55 17.69 -9.13
N LEU A 169 -1.92 16.67 -9.74
CA LEU A 169 -2.41 15.30 -9.65
C LEU A 169 -2.30 14.72 -8.24
N ALA A 170 -1.24 15.03 -7.49
CA ALA A 170 -1.10 14.58 -6.10
C ALA A 170 -2.22 15.16 -5.22
N ILE A 171 -2.56 16.44 -5.39
CA ILE A 171 -3.67 17.10 -4.69
C ILE A 171 -5.01 16.49 -5.10
N VAL A 172 -5.26 16.30 -6.40
CA VAL A 172 -6.49 15.67 -6.88
C VAL A 172 -6.63 14.24 -6.32
N GLY A 173 -5.56 13.46 -6.33
CA GLY A 173 -5.51 12.12 -5.73
C GLY A 173 -5.84 12.14 -4.24
N MET A 174 -5.22 13.05 -3.49
CA MET A 174 -5.50 13.23 -2.06
C MET A 174 -6.97 13.63 -1.81
N VAL A 175 -7.53 14.55 -2.61
CA VAL A 175 -8.92 15.01 -2.46
C VAL A 175 -9.91 13.88 -2.79
N VAL A 176 -9.69 13.13 -3.87
CA VAL A 176 -10.56 12.02 -4.28
C VAL A 176 -10.51 10.88 -3.27
N GLN A 177 -9.31 10.49 -2.81
CA GLN A 177 -9.17 9.45 -1.79
C GLN A 177 -9.71 9.89 -0.42
N ALA A 178 -9.51 11.14 -0.02
CA ALA A 178 -10.07 11.69 1.22
C ALA A 178 -11.60 11.82 1.17
N ALA A 179 -12.18 12.14 0.00
CA ALA A 179 -13.63 12.15 -0.19
C ALA A 179 -14.24 10.73 -0.16
N SER A 180 -13.51 9.72 -0.64
CA SER A 180 -13.91 8.31 -0.54
C SER A 180 -13.95 7.83 0.92
N LEU A 181 -13.06 8.33 1.78
CA LEU A 181 -13.02 8.01 3.22
C LEU A 181 -14.27 8.48 3.97
N ARG A 182 -15.00 9.48 3.47
CA ARG A 182 -16.22 9.98 4.10
C ARG A 182 -17.48 9.18 3.75
N ARG A 183 -17.40 8.24 2.81
CA ARG A 183 -18.57 7.48 2.30
C ARG A 183 -18.60 6.01 2.73
N GLY A 184 -17.57 5.51 3.41
CA GLY A 184 -17.51 4.15 3.97
C GLY A 184 -17.51 4.20 5.48
#